data_AF-A0A453PAM3-F1
#
_entry.id   AF-A0A453PAM3-F1
#
_cell.length_a   1.000
_cell.length_b   1.000
_cell.length_c   1.000
_cell.angle_alpha   90.00
_cell.angle_beta   90.00
_cell.angle_gamma   90.00
#
_symmetry.space_group_name_H-M   'P 1'
#
loop_
_entity.id
_entity.type
_entity.pdbx_description
1 polymer ?
#
loop_
_entity_poly.entity_id
_entity_poly.type
_entity_poly.pdbx_seq_one_letter_code
_entity_poly.pdbx_strand_id
1 'polypeptide(L)' 'CDDELWRKLFQDRWGADATAFYAPEPEGAKPWKDVFVVQDRCDRYGL' A
#
# COMPACT_ATOMS: atom_id res chain seq x y z
N CYS A 1 -15.07 -3.19 -4.16
CA CYS A 1 -13.66 -3.55 -4.36
C CYS A 1 -12.87 -3.15 -3.12
N ASP A 2 -12.41 -4.12 -2.34
CA ASP A 2 -11.57 -3.89 -1.16
C ASP A 2 -10.25 -3.17 -1.49
N ASP A 3 -9.78 -3.30 -2.73
CA ASP A 3 -8.53 -2.73 -3.20
C ASP A 3 -8.46 -1.18 -3.10
N GLU A 4 -9.56 -0.49 -3.43
CA GLU A 4 -9.66 0.97 -3.24
C GLU A 4 -9.68 1.39 -1.77
N LEU A 5 -10.25 0.55 -0.90
CA LEU A 5 -10.27 0.80 0.54
C LEU A 5 -8.84 0.72 1.12
N TRP A 6 -8.10 -0.33 0.75
CA TRP A 6 -6.70 -0.50 1.16
C TRP A 6 -5.80 0.63 0.64
N ARG A 7 -6.02 1.09 -0.60
CA ARG A 7 -5.33 2.26 -1.15
C ARG A 7 -5.57 3.52 -0.33
N LYS A 8 -6.84 3.81 0.02
CA LYS A 8 -7.18 4.97 0.84
C LYS A 8 -6.55 4.89 2.23
N LEU A 9 -6.58 3.72 2.87
CA LEU A 9 -5.94 3.51 4.18
C LEU A 9 -4.42 3.67 4.12
N PHE A 10 -3.79 3.19 3.05
CA PHE A 10 -2.36 3.37 2.82
C PHE A 10 -2.01 4.85 2.68
N GLN A 11 -2.79 5.57 1.86
CA GLN A 11 -2.61 6.99 1.64
C GLN A 11 -2.82 7.82 2.92
N ASP A 12 -3.80 7.47 3.73
CA ASP A 12 -4.06 8.16 5.00
C ASP A 12 -2.91 8.00 5.99
N ARG A 13 -2.24 6.83 5.98
CA ARG A 13 -1.17 6.49 6.92
C ARG A 13 0.23 6.93 6.48
N TRP A 14 0.60 6.69 5.22
CA TRP A 14 1.95 7.01 4.70
C TRP A 14 1.97 8.17 3.71
N GLY A 15 0.80 8.70 3.35
CA GLY A 15 0.68 9.84 2.44
C GLY A 15 0.52 9.44 0.96
N ALA A 16 0.11 10.42 0.16
CA ALA A 16 -0.07 10.26 -1.29
C ALA A 16 1.25 9.99 -2.02
N ASP A 17 2.37 10.49 -1.50
CA ASP A 17 3.69 10.29 -2.09
C ASP A 17 4.11 8.80 -2.04
N ALA A 18 4.01 8.17 -0.87
CA ALA A 18 4.23 6.75 -0.72
C ALA A 18 3.21 5.93 -1.53
N THR A 19 1.95 6.36 -1.58
CA THR A 19 0.92 5.69 -2.37
C THR A 19 1.25 5.71 -3.86
N ALA A 20 1.78 6.82 -4.39
CA ALA A 20 2.21 6.89 -5.78
C ALA A 20 3.43 6.00 -6.05
N PHE A 21 4.37 5.93 -5.10
CA PHE A 21 5.58 5.10 -5.21
C PHE A 21 5.28 3.59 -5.20
N TYR A 22 4.36 3.16 -4.33
CA TYR A 22 4.01 1.75 -4.16
C TYR A 22 2.78 1.31 -4.99
N ALA A 23 2.32 2.14 -5.93
CA ALA A 23 1.16 1.84 -6.74
C ALA A 23 1.40 0.56 -7.58
N PRO A 24 0.58 -0.49 -7.41
CA PRO A 24 0.76 -1.73 -8.17
C PRO A 24 0.32 -1.55 -9.64
N GLU A 25 1.11 -2.05 -10.58
CA GLU A 25 0.84 -1.94 -12.02
C GLU A 25 -0.36 -2.80 -12.46
N PRO A 26 -1.27 -2.29 -13.31
CA PRO A 26 -2.56 -2.91 -13.59
C PRO A 26 -2.50 -4.31 -14.23
N GLU A 27 -1.39 -4.68 -14.88
CA GLU A 27 -1.21 -6.01 -15.50
C GLU A 27 -0.51 -6.96 -14.53
N GLY A 28 -1.28 -7.58 -13.63
CA GLY A 28 -0.76 -8.53 -12.63
C GLY A 28 -0.52 -7.95 -11.24
N ALA A 29 -1.05 -6.74 -10.98
CA ALA A 29 -1.02 -6.04 -9.69
C ALA A 29 -1.33 -6.96 -8.50
N LYS A 30 -0.39 -7.01 -7.55
CA LYS A 30 -0.73 -7.40 -6.18
C LYS A 30 -1.75 -6.41 -5.64
N PRO A 31 -2.77 -6.88 -4.90
CA PRO A 31 -3.77 -5.98 -4.33
C PRO A 31 -3.10 -5.00 -3.36
N TRP A 32 -3.69 -3.82 -3.19
CA TRP A 32 -3.24 -2.80 -2.22
C TRP A 32 -3.13 -3.36 -0.80
N LYS A 33 -3.90 -4.40 -0.50
CA LYS A 33 -3.82 -5.17 0.74
C LYS A 33 -2.42 -5.76 0.97
N ASP A 34 -1.80 -6.36 -0.04
CA ASP A 34 -0.47 -6.96 0.08
C ASP A 34 0.60 -5.87 0.28
N VAL A 35 0.49 -4.77 -0.47
CA VAL A 35 1.36 -3.59 -0.33
C VAL A 35 1.28 -3.03 1.09
N PHE A 36 0.07 -2.90 1.63
CA PHE A 36 -0.16 -2.43 2.99
C PHE A 36 0.50 -3.34 4.03
N VAL A 37 0.34 -4.67 3.92
CA VAL A 37 0.92 -5.62 4.89
C VAL A 37 2.45 -5.61 4.85
N VAL A 38 3.04 -5.53 3.65
CA VAL A 38 4.49 -5.45 3.48
C VAL A 38 5.02 -4.15 4.09
N GLN A 39 4.37 -3.02 3.82
CA GLN A 39 4.80 -1.73 4.33
C GLN A 39 4.57 -1.60 5.85
N ASP A 40 3.43 -2.03 6.39
CA ASP A 40 3.16 -2.03 7.84
C ASP A 40 4.17 -2.93 8.58
N ARG A 41 4.59 -4.04 7.97
CA ARG A 41 5.64 -4.88 8.54
C ARG A 41 7.00 -4.18 8.50
N CYS A 42 7.40 -3.57 7.38
CA CYS A 42 8.66 -2.81 7.33
C CYS A 42 8.67 -1.62 8.30
N ASP A 43 7.54 -0.93 8.44
CA ASP A 43 7.35 0.22 9.33
C ASP A 43 7.46 -0.18 10.81
N ARG A 44 6.80 -1.27 11.23
CA ARG A 44 6.82 -1.73 12.62
C ARG A 44 8.13 -2.40 13.03
N TYR A 45 8.77 -3.12 12.13
CA TYR A 45 9.99 -3.87 12.41
C TYR A 45 11.25 -3.11 11.98
N GLY A 46 11.14 -1.78 11.81
CA GLY A 46 12.17 -0.83 11.42
C GLY A 46 13.58 -1.40 11.40
N LEU A 47 14.11 -1.55 10.18
CA LEU A 47 15.46 -2.03 9.91
C LEU A 47 16.51 -1.25 10.72
#